data_AF-A0A1T3CFP2-F1
#
_entry.id   AF-A0A1T3CFP2-F1
#
_cell.length_a   1.000
_cell.length_b   1.000
_cell.length_c   1.000
_cell.angle_alpha   90.00
_cell.angle_beta   90.00
_cell.angle_gamma   90.00
#
_symmetry.space_group_name_H-M   'P 1'
#
loop_
_entity.id
_entity.type
_entity.pdbx_description
1 polymer ?
#
loop_
_entity_poly.entity_id
_entity_poly.type
_entity_poly.pdbx_seq_one_letter_code
_entity_poly.pdbx_strand_id
1 'polypeptide(L)'
;MSSESEPLQNGSQGGAAPNPFNFQTQVISTTPVKSNVGQRRGHRYKHSSVSAQHQIFQEPPPRPPPVLPASLPTPTIKEAWKSLQRDQRMRLYWGLCHVAIAIFIFYRSGGSLAAMALSHLVFFDAGSAAVCVVVDVLGNFEVWRRSSIRHPFGLERAEILAGFAMSIFLLFGGFDLLSHNLKHILESVGNHEAHHEHEHDRISTGSLDLVSAAAIASTLVSAYGLKNHARIAKVMRVSYLSTLPSILSNPFHFLTLFFSALISLLPLLSISLYDWLDRLICAVISLAMFSLGMRVAVAQGLMLLMSYGGNKGDVGVTAVLREIESESGIARVDGAQFWQVHYGLCMANLKVIITNGLDELALGKLRNRISALIQNRLGEGYGTGGNVRWEVTLETTVDATI
;
A
#
# COMPACT_ATOMS: atom_id res chain seq x y z
N MET A 1 -14.93 -54.47 8.68
CA MET A 1 -15.06 -55.61 9.61
C MET A 1 -13.67 -55.85 10.18
N SER A 2 -13.41 -55.31 11.37
CA SER A 2 -13.44 -56.06 12.65
C SER A 2 -12.18 -56.91 12.76
N SER A 3 -11.36 -56.95 13.81
CA SER A 3 -11.32 -56.47 15.21
C SER A 3 -10.08 -57.21 15.76
N GLU A 4 -9.07 -56.53 16.31
CA GLU A 4 -8.85 -56.37 17.76
C GLU A 4 -8.34 -57.62 18.51
N SER A 5 -7.48 -57.37 19.49
CA SER A 5 -7.05 -58.18 20.66
C SER A 5 -5.77 -59.03 20.62
N GLU A 6 -4.79 -58.56 21.42
CA GLU A 6 -3.78 -59.31 22.21
C GLU A 6 -4.43 -60.42 23.10
N PRO A 7 -3.72 -61.26 23.93
CA PRO A 7 -2.33 -61.21 24.40
C PRO A 7 -1.62 -62.59 24.48
N LEU A 8 -0.38 -62.64 24.98
CA LEU A 8 0.00 -63.53 26.10
C LEU A 8 1.41 -63.26 26.63
N GLN A 9 1.47 -63.34 27.94
CA GLN A 9 2.53 -63.05 28.89
C GLN A 9 3.37 -64.34 29.11
N ASN A 10 4.67 -64.20 29.38
CA ASN A 10 5.26 -64.47 30.71
C ASN A 10 6.68 -65.09 30.67
N GLY A 11 7.48 -64.65 31.64
CA GLY A 11 8.62 -65.38 32.21
C GLY A 11 9.99 -64.89 31.73
N SER A 12 10.99 -64.68 32.57
CA SER A 12 11.15 -64.77 34.02
C SER A 12 12.61 -64.40 34.30
N GLN A 13 12.88 -63.84 35.49
CA GLN A 13 14.17 -63.70 36.20
C GLN A 13 14.07 -62.37 36.97
N GLY A 14 14.33 -62.25 38.25
CA GLY A 14 15.08 -63.04 39.23
C GLY A 14 15.42 -62.02 40.32
N GLY A 15 15.24 -62.37 41.60
CA GLY A 15 15.06 -61.43 42.71
C GLY A 15 16.10 -60.30 42.81
N ALA A 16 15.61 -59.06 42.93
CA ALA A 16 16.40 -57.88 43.26
C ALA A 16 16.39 -57.64 44.78
N ALA A 17 17.58 -57.58 45.38
CA ALA A 17 17.77 -56.97 46.69
C ALA A 17 17.46 -55.45 46.59
N PRO A 18 16.87 -54.82 47.62
CA PRO A 18 16.50 -53.41 47.55
C PRO A 18 17.75 -52.53 47.59
N ASN A 19 18.15 -52.01 46.43
CA ASN A 19 19.19 -50.98 46.34
C ASN A 19 18.52 -49.62 46.60
N PRO A 20 18.88 -48.89 47.68
CA PRO A 20 18.21 -47.63 48.04
C PRO A 20 18.57 -46.45 47.12
N PHE A 21 19.38 -46.67 46.09
CA PHE A 21 19.78 -45.63 45.14
C PHE A 21 19.41 -46.01 43.70
N ASN A 22 18.37 -45.35 43.18
CA ASN A 22 17.90 -45.49 41.80
C ASN A 22 18.76 -44.63 40.86
N PHE A 23 19.92 -45.12 40.46
CA PHE A 23 20.76 -44.45 39.47
C PHE A 23 20.33 -44.84 38.05
N GLN A 24 19.53 -43.98 37.41
CA GLN A 24 19.32 -44.05 35.96
C GLN A 24 20.49 -43.37 35.26
N THR A 25 21.24 -44.12 34.46
CA THR A 25 22.32 -43.57 33.63
C THR A 25 21.72 -42.70 32.53
N GLN A 26 21.81 -41.36 32.66
CA GLN A 26 21.39 -40.45 31.59
C GLN A 26 22.51 -40.31 30.55
N VAL A 27 22.19 -40.64 29.30
CA VAL A 27 23.07 -40.46 28.15
C VAL A 27 23.03 -38.98 27.74
N ILE A 28 24.20 -38.33 27.74
CA ILE A 28 24.36 -36.91 27.40
C ILE A 28 24.15 -36.72 25.88
N SER A 29 23.13 -35.97 25.48
CA SER A 29 22.93 -35.55 24.07
C SER A 29 23.74 -34.29 23.76
N THR A 30 24.38 -34.23 22.58
CA THR A 30 25.30 -33.18 22.13
C THR A 30 24.62 -31.92 21.55
N THR A 31 23.53 -31.44 22.16
CA THR A 31 22.90 -30.17 21.77
C THR A 31 23.38 -28.99 22.65
N PRO A 32 23.47 -27.76 22.11
CA PRO A 32 24.19 -26.67 22.77
C PRO A 32 23.50 -26.19 24.05
N VAL A 33 24.28 -26.15 25.14
CA VAL A 33 23.86 -25.78 26.49
C VAL A 33 23.53 -24.29 26.55
N LYS A 34 22.28 -23.94 26.86
CA LYS A 34 21.95 -22.59 27.36
C LYS A 34 22.57 -22.44 28.76
N SER A 35 23.43 -21.45 28.95
CA SER A 35 24.06 -21.12 30.23
C SER A 35 23.01 -20.69 31.26
N ASN A 36 22.54 -21.63 32.09
CA ASN A 36 21.70 -21.34 33.26
C ASN A 36 22.57 -20.92 34.46
N VAL A 37 23.44 -19.93 34.28
CA VAL A 37 24.09 -19.27 35.42
C VAL A 37 23.08 -18.30 36.02
N GLY A 38 22.40 -18.76 37.08
CA GLY A 38 21.44 -17.94 37.84
C GLY A 38 20.18 -18.66 38.33
N GLN A 39 19.90 -19.89 37.88
CA GLN A 39 18.71 -20.65 38.30
C GLN A 39 18.98 -21.46 39.59
N ARG A 40 19.42 -20.80 40.67
CA ARG A 40 19.09 -21.30 42.01
C ARG A 40 17.62 -20.97 42.23
N ARG A 41 16.74 -21.94 41.95
CA ARG A 41 15.31 -21.90 42.29
C ARG A 41 15.15 -21.80 43.80
N GLY A 42 15.21 -20.58 44.34
CA GLY A 42 14.49 -20.27 45.57
C GLY A 42 13.00 -20.32 45.25
N HIS A 43 12.25 -21.14 45.98
CA HIS A 43 10.79 -21.03 45.97
C HIS A 43 10.44 -19.60 46.41
N ARG A 44 10.05 -18.75 45.45
CA ARG A 44 9.59 -17.39 45.73
C ARG A 44 8.23 -17.49 46.41
N TYR A 45 8.24 -17.51 47.74
CA TYR A 45 7.04 -17.40 48.54
C TYR A 45 6.53 -15.95 48.49
N LYS A 46 5.82 -15.61 47.40
CA LYS A 46 5.11 -14.31 47.23
C LYS A 46 4.05 -14.04 48.32
N HIS A 47 3.74 -15.04 49.14
CA HIS A 47 2.74 -14.98 50.20
C HIS A 47 3.33 -15.12 51.61
N SER A 48 4.66 -15.20 51.75
CA SER A 48 5.28 -15.24 53.07
C SER A 48 5.45 -13.82 53.61
N SER A 49 4.89 -13.56 54.79
CA SER A 49 4.93 -12.25 55.48
C SER A 49 6.35 -11.71 55.69
N VAL A 50 7.34 -12.60 55.75
CA VAL A 50 8.77 -12.24 55.89
C VAL A 50 9.40 -11.79 54.55
N SER A 51 8.90 -12.24 53.40
CA SER A 51 9.39 -11.76 52.08
C SER A 51 8.90 -10.36 51.73
N ALA A 52 7.75 -9.93 52.28
CA ALA A 52 7.20 -8.60 52.06
C ALA A 52 8.05 -7.48 52.71
N GLN A 53 8.74 -7.78 53.82
CA GLN A 53 9.59 -6.80 54.54
C GLN A 53 10.98 -6.60 53.94
N HIS A 54 11.49 -7.57 53.16
CA HIS A 54 12.80 -7.48 52.49
C HIS A 54 12.73 -7.13 50.99
N GLN A 55 11.54 -6.89 50.44
CA GLN A 55 11.38 -6.34 49.09
C GLN A 55 11.64 -4.82 49.10
N ILE A 56 12.93 -4.45 49.13
CA ILE A 56 13.43 -3.07 48.98
C ILE A 56 12.98 -2.47 47.63
N PHE A 57 12.74 -3.30 46.62
CA PHE A 57 12.12 -2.88 45.37
C PHE A 57 10.62 -3.18 45.41
N GLN A 58 9.82 -2.15 45.67
CA GLN A 58 8.41 -2.15 45.32
C GLN A 58 8.30 -2.40 43.82
N GLU A 59 7.59 -3.45 43.42
CA GLU A 59 7.19 -3.60 42.03
C GLU A 59 6.36 -2.36 41.67
N PRO A 60 6.68 -1.67 40.55
CA PRO A 60 5.92 -0.50 40.14
C PRO A 60 4.44 -0.88 40.06
N PRO A 61 3.52 -0.03 40.53
CA PRO A 61 2.10 -0.33 40.56
C PRO A 61 1.66 -0.83 39.17
N PRO A 62 0.84 -1.91 39.12
CA PRO A 62 0.46 -2.53 37.87
C PRO A 62 -0.18 -1.47 36.97
N ARG A 63 0.51 -1.17 35.87
CA ARG A 63 0.08 -0.13 34.93
C ARG A 63 -1.29 -0.55 34.40
N PRO A 64 -2.31 0.35 34.39
CA PRO A 64 -3.62 0.01 33.85
C PRO A 64 -3.46 -0.56 32.43
N PRO A 65 -4.27 -1.56 32.06
CA PRO A 65 -4.15 -2.20 30.76
C PRO A 65 -4.21 -1.13 29.66
N PRO A 66 -3.32 -1.18 28.67
CA PRO A 66 -3.32 -0.20 27.59
C PRO A 66 -4.70 -0.09 26.95
N VAL A 67 -5.17 1.13 26.70
CA VAL A 67 -6.48 1.42 26.07
C VAL A 67 -6.57 0.76 24.68
N LEU A 68 -5.43 0.50 24.04
CA LEU A 68 -5.31 -0.17 22.75
C LEU A 68 -4.66 -1.54 22.89
N PRO A 69 -5.08 -2.54 22.09
CA PRO A 69 -4.42 -3.84 22.07
C PRO A 69 -2.96 -3.69 21.64
N ALA A 70 -2.07 -4.46 22.27
CA ALA A 70 -0.64 -4.43 21.97
C ALA A 70 -0.35 -4.77 20.49
N SER A 71 -1.02 -5.79 19.98
CA SER A 71 -0.99 -6.19 18.58
C SER A 71 -2.28 -6.91 18.20
N LEU A 72 -2.68 -6.79 16.95
CA LEU A 72 -3.76 -7.58 16.37
C LEU A 72 -3.18 -8.79 15.60
N PRO A 73 -3.91 -9.91 15.51
CA PRO A 73 -3.46 -11.08 14.77
C PRO A 73 -3.33 -10.73 13.28
N THR A 74 -2.15 -10.98 12.72
CA THR A 74 -1.90 -10.83 11.28
C THR A 74 -2.38 -12.07 10.55
N PRO A 75 -3.17 -11.94 9.46
CA PRO A 75 -3.75 -13.08 8.78
C PRO A 75 -2.67 -13.95 8.11
N THR A 76 -2.84 -15.27 8.22
CA THR A 76 -2.10 -16.21 7.39
C THR A 76 -2.69 -16.27 5.99
N ILE A 77 -1.92 -16.74 5.01
CA ILE A 77 -2.41 -16.92 3.63
C ILE A 77 -3.67 -17.82 3.62
N LYS A 78 -3.68 -18.90 4.41
CA LYS A 78 -4.83 -19.81 4.51
C LYS A 78 -6.09 -19.12 5.04
N GLU A 79 -5.94 -18.26 6.04
CA GLU A 79 -7.03 -17.47 6.58
C GLU A 79 -7.53 -16.42 5.58
N ALA A 80 -6.64 -15.76 4.85
CA ALA A 80 -6.99 -14.83 3.79
C ALA A 80 -7.85 -15.52 2.72
N TRP A 81 -7.44 -16.70 2.25
CA TRP A 81 -8.22 -17.52 1.31
C TRP A 81 -9.58 -17.93 1.87
N LYS A 82 -9.66 -18.28 3.15
CA LYS A 82 -10.93 -18.66 3.80
C LYS A 82 -11.86 -17.46 4.00
N SER A 83 -11.31 -16.25 4.12
CA SER A 83 -12.09 -15.01 4.32
C SER A 83 -12.76 -14.48 3.04
N LEU A 84 -12.42 -15.02 1.86
CA LEU A 84 -12.90 -14.50 0.58
C LEU A 84 -14.42 -14.56 0.46
N GLN A 85 -15.03 -13.38 0.34
CA GLN A 85 -16.43 -13.25 -0.03
C GLN A 85 -16.64 -13.57 -1.52
N ARG A 86 -17.88 -13.83 -1.93
CA ARG A 86 -18.20 -14.17 -3.34
C ARG A 86 -17.75 -13.09 -4.32
N ASP A 87 -18.01 -11.82 -4.00
CA ASP A 87 -17.63 -10.69 -4.83
C ASP A 87 -16.11 -10.47 -4.88
N GLN A 88 -15.41 -10.72 -3.78
CA GLN A 88 -13.95 -10.67 -3.72
C GLN A 88 -13.31 -11.80 -4.52
N ARG A 89 -13.88 -13.01 -4.45
CA ARG A 89 -13.44 -14.15 -5.24
C ARG A 89 -13.63 -13.92 -6.74
N MET A 90 -14.75 -13.33 -7.13
CA MET A 90 -14.99 -12.94 -8.52
C MET A 90 -13.98 -11.88 -8.98
N ARG A 91 -13.72 -10.86 -8.17
CA ARG A 91 -12.69 -9.85 -8.47
C ARG A 91 -11.28 -10.43 -8.52
N LEU A 92 -10.94 -11.38 -7.66
CA LEU A 92 -9.67 -12.10 -7.72
C LEU A 92 -9.54 -12.92 -9.01
N TYR A 93 -10.59 -13.62 -9.40
CA TYR A 93 -10.61 -14.37 -10.66
C TYR A 93 -10.39 -13.44 -11.87
N TRP A 94 -11.18 -12.36 -11.98
CA TRP A 94 -11.01 -11.39 -13.05
C TRP A 94 -9.64 -10.69 -13.02
N GLY A 95 -9.10 -10.41 -11.84
CA GLY A 95 -7.75 -9.87 -11.67
C GLY A 95 -6.67 -10.82 -12.19
N LEU A 96 -6.77 -12.12 -11.87
CA LEU A 96 -5.85 -13.14 -12.39
C LEU A 96 -5.97 -13.30 -13.90
N CYS A 97 -7.20 -13.29 -14.44
CA CYS A 97 -7.42 -13.29 -15.89
C CYS A 97 -6.80 -12.06 -16.56
N HIS A 98 -6.95 -10.88 -15.95
CA HIS A 98 -6.38 -9.65 -16.49
C HIS A 98 -4.84 -9.70 -16.50
N VAL A 99 -4.20 -10.17 -15.42
CA VAL A 99 -2.74 -10.38 -15.39
C VAL A 99 -2.30 -11.38 -16.46
N ALA A 100 -3.04 -12.48 -16.65
CA ALA A 100 -2.73 -13.46 -17.70
C ALA A 100 -2.82 -12.84 -19.11
N ILE A 101 -3.84 -12.01 -19.38
CA ILE A 101 -3.98 -11.29 -20.65
C ILE A 101 -2.84 -10.26 -20.83
N ALA A 102 -2.45 -9.55 -19.77
CA ALA A 102 -1.34 -8.60 -19.84
C ALA A 102 -0.02 -9.29 -20.19
N ILE A 103 0.26 -10.45 -19.57
CA ILE A 103 1.42 -11.29 -19.90
C ILE A 103 1.35 -11.78 -21.35
N PHE A 104 0.18 -12.23 -21.80
CA PHE A 104 -0.02 -12.65 -23.19
C PHE A 104 0.27 -11.53 -24.18
N ILE A 105 -0.25 -10.32 -23.94
CA ILE A 105 -0.02 -9.14 -24.77
C ILE A 105 1.47 -8.79 -24.78
N PHE A 106 2.14 -8.84 -23.62
CA PHE A 106 3.58 -8.57 -23.51
C PHE A 106 4.40 -9.49 -24.43
N TYR A 107 4.18 -10.80 -24.38
CA TYR A 107 4.89 -11.73 -25.27
C TYR A 107 4.54 -11.56 -26.76
N ARG A 108 3.32 -11.12 -27.08
CA ARG A 108 2.90 -10.88 -28.47
C ARG A 108 3.34 -9.53 -29.03
N SER A 109 3.83 -8.62 -28.19
CA SER A 109 4.15 -7.24 -28.58
C SER A 109 5.54 -7.02 -29.19
N GLY A 110 6.34 -8.08 -29.37
CA GLY A 110 7.76 -8.00 -29.73
C GLY A 110 8.11 -7.30 -31.04
N GLY A 111 7.21 -7.23 -32.02
CA GLY A 111 7.49 -6.66 -33.35
C GLY A 111 6.83 -5.31 -33.66
N SER A 112 6.31 -4.59 -32.66
CA SER A 112 5.85 -3.19 -32.81
C SER A 112 6.20 -2.40 -31.55
N LEU A 113 6.82 -1.23 -31.71
CA LEU A 113 7.23 -0.40 -30.57
C LEU A 113 6.00 0.18 -29.87
N ALA A 114 4.95 0.53 -30.62
CA ALA A 114 3.69 0.99 -30.05
C ALA A 114 2.98 -0.14 -29.27
N ALA A 115 2.95 -1.35 -29.83
CA ALA A 115 2.37 -2.51 -29.16
C ALA A 115 3.14 -2.87 -27.88
N MET A 116 4.46 -2.75 -27.90
CA MET A 116 5.31 -2.97 -26.72
C MET A 116 5.08 -1.90 -25.65
N ALA A 117 4.90 -0.64 -26.05
CA ALA A 117 4.55 0.42 -25.12
C ALA A 117 3.14 0.20 -24.52
N LEU A 118 2.17 -0.21 -25.34
CA LEU A 118 0.82 -0.57 -24.90
C LEU A 118 0.83 -1.74 -23.91
N SER A 119 1.67 -2.76 -24.12
CA SER A 119 1.75 -3.92 -23.23
C SER A 119 2.19 -3.54 -21.81
N HIS A 120 3.11 -2.59 -21.68
CA HIS A 120 3.52 -2.07 -20.37
C HIS A 120 2.41 -1.28 -19.67
N LEU A 121 1.60 -0.51 -20.41
CA LEU A 121 0.43 0.16 -19.85
C LEU A 121 -0.62 -0.83 -19.34
N VAL A 122 -0.93 -1.87 -20.12
CA VAL A 122 -1.86 -2.93 -19.71
C VAL A 122 -1.32 -3.69 -18.50
N PHE A 123 0.00 -3.97 -18.47
CA PHE A 123 0.63 -4.62 -17.33
C PHE A 123 0.57 -3.78 -16.06
N PHE A 124 0.76 -2.46 -16.16
CA PHE A 124 0.58 -1.55 -15.04
C PHE A 124 -0.89 -1.56 -14.54
N ASP A 125 -1.87 -1.51 -15.45
CA ASP A 125 -3.29 -1.58 -15.07
C ASP A 125 -3.60 -2.91 -14.37
N ALA A 126 -3.22 -4.05 -14.95
CA ALA A 126 -3.42 -5.36 -14.36
C ALA A 126 -2.74 -5.52 -12.99
N GLY A 127 -1.50 -5.04 -12.84
CA GLY A 127 -0.78 -5.05 -11.57
C GLY A 127 -1.45 -4.17 -10.51
N SER A 128 -1.89 -2.96 -10.89
CA SER A 128 -2.61 -2.06 -9.98
C SER A 128 -3.95 -2.65 -9.53
N ALA A 129 -4.66 -3.34 -10.43
CA ALA A 129 -5.91 -4.02 -10.12
C ALA A 129 -5.67 -5.21 -9.18
N ALA A 130 -4.59 -5.96 -9.38
CA ALA A 130 -4.19 -7.05 -8.48
C ALA A 130 -3.89 -6.53 -7.06
N VAL A 131 -3.17 -5.41 -6.93
CA VAL A 131 -2.96 -4.74 -5.63
C VAL A 131 -4.29 -4.34 -5.00
N CYS A 132 -5.23 -3.79 -5.78
CA CYS A 132 -6.55 -3.43 -5.27
C CYS A 132 -7.34 -4.62 -4.72
N VAL A 133 -7.29 -5.77 -5.40
CA VAL A 133 -7.93 -7.01 -4.93
C VAL A 133 -7.27 -7.50 -3.65
N VAL A 134 -5.94 -7.51 -3.58
CA VAL A 134 -5.20 -7.93 -2.38
C VAL A 134 -5.57 -7.04 -1.20
N VAL A 135 -5.58 -5.73 -1.38
CA VAL A 135 -5.99 -4.76 -0.35
C VAL A 135 -7.43 -4.97 0.09
N ASP A 136 -8.35 -5.25 -0.84
CA ASP A 136 -9.75 -5.51 -0.52
C ASP A 136 -9.93 -6.79 0.31
N VAL A 137 -9.20 -7.86 -0.02
CA VAL A 137 -9.19 -9.12 0.74
C VAL A 137 -8.57 -8.92 2.13
N LEU A 138 -7.44 -8.21 2.21
CA LEU A 138 -6.78 -7.93 3.50
C LEU A 138 -7.62 -6.99 4.38
N GLY A 139 -8.45 -6.14 3.76
CA GLY A 139 -9.43 -5.30 4.45
C GLY A 139 -10.50 -6.05 5.24
N ASN A 140 -10.66 -7.37 5.04
CA ASN A 140 -11.55 -8.21 5.85
C ASN A 140 -11.05 -8.40 7.28
N PHE A 141 -9.75 -8.17 7.54
CA PHE A 141 -9.14 -8.39 8.85
C PHE A 141 -9.06 -7.10 9.64
N GLU A 142 -9.35 -7.15 10.93
CA GLU A 142 -9.34 -5.97 11.81
C GLU A 142 -7.99 -5.25 11.80
N VAL A 143 -6.87 -5.99 11.72
CA VAL A 143 -5.51 -5.43 11.69
C VAL A 143 -5.28 -4.46 10.53
N TRP A 144 -6.06 -4.55 9.46
CA TRP A 144 -5.94 -3.65 8.32
C TRP A 144 -6.35 -2.23 8.68
N ARG A 145 -7.50 -2.07 9.36
CA ARG A 145 -8.11 -0.76 9.68
C ARG A 145 -7.94 -0.31 11.13
N ARG A 146 -7.84 -1.25 12.07
CA ARG A 146 -7.86 -0.97 13.51
C ARG A 146 -6.45 -0.68 14.01
N SER A 147 -6.33 0.40 14.77
CA SER A 147 -5.10 0.79 15.46
C SER A 147 -4.71 -0.21 16.55
N SER A 148 -3.42 -0.47 16.67
CA SER A 148 -2.79 -1.23 17.76
C SER A 148 -1.47 -0.56 18.17
N ILE A 149 -0.88 -0.95 19.30
CA ILE A 149 0.41 -0.37 19.73
C ILE A 149 1.52 -0.67 18.71
N ARG A 150 1.52 -1.88 18.13
CA ARG A 150 2.47 -2.26 17.07
C ARG A 150 2.21 -1.53 15.74
N HIS A 151 0.94 -1.33 15.39
CA HIS A 151 0.51 -0.65 14.16
C HIS A 151 -0.48 0.47 14.49
N PRO A 152 -0.01 1.69 14.82
CA PRO A 152 -0.85 2.79 15.31
C PRO A 152 -1.93 3.24 14.32
N PHE A 153 -1.70 3.06 13.02
CA PHE A 153 -2.62 3.44 11.94
C PHE A 153 -3.12 2.23 11.14
N GLY A 154 -3.07 1.03 11.72
CA GLY A 154 -3.36 -0.21 11.00
C GLY A 154 -2.31 -0.52 9.92
N LEU A 155 -2.69 -1.34 8.94
CA LEU A 155 -1.84 -1.75 7.83
C LEU A 155 -2.18 -1.05 6.50
N GLU A 156 -3.10 -0.08 6.50
CA GLU A 156 -3.47 0.65 5.28
C GLU A 156 -2.29 1.36 4.59
N ARG A 157 -1.21 1.67 5.33
CA ARG A 157 0.02 2.20 4.72
C ARG A 157 0.71 1.24 3.74
N ALA A 158 0.50 -0.07 3.89
CA ALA A 158 1.04 -1.05 2.95
C ALA A 158 0.47 -0.88 1.53
N GLU A 159 -0.78 -0.39 1.40
CA GLU A 159 -1.36 -0.04 0.10
C GLU A 159 -0.60 1.11 -0.56
N ILE A 160 -0.22 2.13 0.21
CA ILE A 160 0.53 3.28 -0.30
C ILE A 160 1.90 2.81 -0.80
N LEU A 161 2.57 1.94 -0.03
CA LEU A 161 3.85 1.36 -0.41
C LEU A 161 3.75 0.51 -1.68
N ALA A 162 2.71 -0.32 -1.80
CA ALA A 162 2.46 -1.11 -3.00
C ALA A 162 2.21 -0.23 -4.23
N GLY A 163 1.43 0.85 -4.09
CA GLY A 163 1.25 1.82 -5.16
C GLY A 163 2.56 2.53 -5.53
N PHE A 164 3.37 2.92 -4.53
CA PHE A 164 4.67 3.54 -4.77
C PHE A 164 5.59 2.59 -5.56
N ALA A 165 5.62 1.30 -5.22
CA ALA A 165 6.34 0.29 -6.00
C ALA A 165 5.83 0.18 -7.44
N MET A 166 4.51 0.20 -7.66
CA MET A 166 3.93 0.23 -9.01
C MET A 166 4.32 1.49 -9.79
N SER A 167 4.43 2.64 -9.13
CA SER A 167 4.87 3.90 -9.77
C SER A 167 6.33 3.85 -10.23
N ILE A 168 7.19 3.16 -9.49
CA ILE A 168 8.58 2.91 -9.88
C ILE A 168 8.61 2.03 -11.14
N PHE A 169 7.83 0.95 -11.15
CA PHE A 169 7.70 0.09 -12.34
C PHE A 169 7.29 0.91 -13.57
N LEU A 170 6.31 1.81 -13.42
CA LEU A 170 5.84 2.67 -14.49
C LEU A 170 6.89 3.68 -14.97
N LEU A 171 7.66 4.27 -14.05
CA LEU A 171 8.77 5.17 -14.36
C LEU A 171 9.87 4.48 -15.15
N PHE A 172 10.31 3.31 -14.68
CA PHE A 172 11.34 2.52 -15.37
C PHE A 172 10.83 2.02 -16.71
N GLY A 173 9.58 1.55 -16.81
CA GLY A 173 8.99 1.15 -18.08
C GLY A 173 8.91 2.30 -19.10
N GLY A 174 8.51 3.49 -18.65
CA GLY A 174 8.49 4.68 -19.51
C GLY A 174 9.89 5.11 -19.95
N PHE A 175 10.86 5.10 -19.04
CA PHE A 175 12.26 5.43 -19.34
C PHE A 175 12.91 4.42 -20.29
N ASP A 176 12.68 3.12 -20.05
CA ASP A 176 13.19 2.03 -20.88
C ASP A 176 12.71 2.18 -22.32
N LEU A 177 11.39 2.33 -22.53
CA LEU A 177 10.79 2.53 -23.85
C LEU A 177 11.30 3.80 -24.53
N LEU A 178 11.44 4.90 -23.79
CA LEU A 178 11.98 6.15 -24.31
C LEU A 178 13.44 5.98 -24.77
N SER A 179 14.26 5.28 -23.98
CA SER A 179 15.66 5.03 -24.31
C SER A 179 15.82 4.15 -25.55
N HIS A 180 15.00 3.10 -25.69
CA HIS A 180 14.95 2.25 -26.87
C HIS A 180 14.51 3.05 -28.12
N ASN A 181 13.50 3.90 -27.98
CA ASN A 181 13.02 4.74 -29.09
C ASN A 181 14.11 5.73 -29.55
N LEU A 182 14.80 6.39 -28.61
CA LEU A 182 15.92 7.30 -28.92
C LEU A 182 17.09 6.57 -29.60
N LYS A 183 17.41 5.35 -29.16
CA LYS A 183 18.44 4.52 -29.79
C LYS A 183 18.12 4.24 -31.26
N HIS A 184 16.89 3.83 -31.57
CA HIS A 184 16.46 3.61 -32.96
C HIS A 184 16.49 4.87 -33.83
N ILE A 185 16.19 6.04 -33.24
CA ILE A 185 16.30 7.32 -33.97
C ILE A 185 17.78 7.61 -34.28
N LEU A 186 18.67 7.47 -33.30
CA LEU A 186 20.11 7.70 -33.47
C LEU A 186 20.74 6.73 -34.48
N GLU A 187 20.38 5.45 -34.41
CA GLU A 187 20.80 4.43 -35.38
C GLU A 187 20.30 4.75 -36.80
N SER A 188 19.11 5.34 -36.95
CA SER A 188 18.61 5.75 -38.27
C SER A 188 19.28 7.00 -38.86
N VAL A 189 19.96 7.80 -38.04
CA VAL A 189 20.65 9.04 -38.46
C VAL A 189 22.14 8.80 -38.70
N GLY A 190 22.76 7.83 -38.01
CA GLY A 190 24.14 7.45 -38.23
C GLY A 190 24.31 6.49 -39.41
N ASN A 191 25.34 6.70 -40.24
CA ASN A 191 25.75 5.78 -41.32
C ASN A 191 26.38 4.46 -40.79
N HIS A 192 26.00 4.01 -39.59
CA HIS A 192 26.56 2.84 -38.94
C HIS A 192 25.55 1.69 -38.99
N GLU A 193 25.92 0.65 -39.72
CA GLU A 193 25.22 -0.63 -39.82
C GLU A 193 25.14 -1.26 -38.42
N ALA A 194 23.93 -1.60 -37.97
CA ALA A 194 23.72 -2.16 -36.63
C ALA A 194 24.35 -3.55 -36.54
N HIS A 195 25.34 -3.74 -35.67
CA HIS A 195 25.98 -5.05 -35.45
C HIS A 195 25.08 -6.10 -34.76
N HIS A 196 23.83 -5.73 -34.43
CA HIS A 196 22.79 -6.63 -33.97
C HIS A 196 21.51 -6.34 -34.77
N GLU A 197 21.33 -7.04 -35.89
CA GLU A 197 20.03 -7.11 -36.56
C GLU A 197 19.04 -7.81 -35.62
N HIS A 198 18.29 -7.02 -34.85
CA HIS A 198 16.96 -7.45 -34.46
C HIS A 198 16.08 -7.29 -35.69
N GLU A 199 16.04 -8.34 -36.49
CA GLU A 199 15.11 -8.47 -37.60
C GLU A 199 13.70 -8.28 -37.03
N HIS A 200 13.11 -7.10 -37.25
CA HIS A 200 11.72 -6.84 -36.93
C HIS A 200 10.88 -7.57 -37.97
N ASP A 201 10.78 -8.90 -37.83
CA ASP A 201 9.81 -9.67 -38.58
C ASP A 201 8.44 -9.05 -38.29
N ARG A 202 7.87 -8.42 -39.33
CA ARG A 202 6.66 -7.63 -39.18
C ARG A 202 5.59 -8.54 -38.62
N ILE A 203 5.08 -8.18 -37.44
CA ILE A 203 3.96 -8.91 -36.83
C ILE A 203 2.88 -9.04 -37.91
N SER A 204 2.42 -10.27 -38.16
CA SER A 204 1.25 -10.51 -39.00
C SER A 204 0.14 -9.56 -38.56
N THR A 205 -0.47 -8.85 -39.49
CA THR A 205 -1.47 -7.82 -39.24
C THR A 205 -2.55 -8.26 -38.24
N GLY A 206 -2.95 -9.54 -38.29
CA GLY A 206 -3.92 -10.11 -37.37
C GLY A 206 -3.44 -10.28 -35.91
N SER A 207 -2.13 -10.36 -35.65
CA SER A 207 -1.59 -10.41 -34.28
C SER A 207 -1.56 -9.02 -33.62
N LEU A 208 -1.41 -7.94 -34.39
CA LEU A 208 -1.54 -6.58 -33.87
C LEU A 208 -3.00 -6.25 -33.52
N ASP A 209 -3.94 -6.68 -34.37
CA ASP A 209 -5.38 -6.58 -34.10
C ASP A 209 -5.79 -7.41 -32.88
N LEU A 210 -5.22 -8.61 -32.71
CA LEU A 210 -5.44 -9.43 -31.52
C LEU A 210 -4.95 -8.74 -30.25
N VAL A 211 -3.76 -8.13 -30.29
CA VAL A 211 -3.18 -7.39 -29.15
C VAL A 211 -4.06 -6.21 -28.77
N SER A 212 -4.48 -5.40 -29.74
CA SER A 212 -5.32 -4.24 -29.49
C SER A 212 -6.72 -4.63 -28.99
N ALA A 213 -7.36 -5.62 -29.61
CA ALA A 213 -8.65 -6.15 -29.17
C ALA A 213 -8.57 -6.71 -27.74
N ALA A 214 -7.52 -7.47 -27.42
CA ALA A 214 -7.29 -8.00 -26.08
C ALA A 214 -7.05 -6.88 -25.05
N ALA A 215 -6.29 -5.84 -25.40
CA ALA A 215 -6.06 -4.67 -24.54
C ALA A 215 -7.36 -3.90 -24.27
N ILE A 216 -8.21 -3.70 -25.29
CA ILE A 216 -9.52 -3.04 -25.12
C ILE A 216 -10.42 -3.88 -24.22
N ALA A 217 -10.59 -5.16 -24.53
CA ALA A 217 -11.47 -6.05 -23.78
C ALA A 217 -11.04 -6.17 -22.31
N SER A 218 -9.75 -6.37 -22.06
CA SER A 218 -9.21 -6.47 -20.69
C SER A 218 -9.34 -5.16 -19.91
N THR A 219 -9.08 -4.01 -20.53
CA THR A 219 -9.24 -2.69 -19.88
C THR A 219 -10.70 -2.40 -19.55
N LEU A 220 -11.64 -2.73 -20.44
CA LEU A 220 -13.07 -2.57 -20.17
C LEU A 220 -13.52 -3.50 -19.03
N VAL A 221 -13.13 -4.77 -19.05
CA VAL A 221 -13.42 -5.73 -17.96
C VAL A 221 -12.81 -5.24 -16.64
N SER A 222 -11.61 -4.69 -16.64
CA SER A 222 -10.98 -4.08 -15.47
C SER A 222 -11.78 -2.88 -14.95
N ALA A 223 -12.19 -1.98 -15.84
CA ALA A 223 -12.94 -0.78 -15.47
C ALA A 223 -14.32 -1.10 -14.88
N TYR A 224 -15.09 -2.01 -15.50
CA TYR A 224 -16.44 -2.40 -15.07
C TYR A 224 -16.44 -3.43 -13.94
N GLY A 225 -15.61 -4.48 -14.05
CA GLY A 225 -15.60 -5.62 -13.15
C GLY A 225 -14.79 -5.39 -11.87
N LEU A 226 -13.63 -4.73 -11.96
CA LEU A 226 -12.73 -4.53 -10.82
C LEU A 226 -12.93 -3.18 -10.11
N LYS A 227 -13.69 -2.26 -10.71
CA LYS A 227 -13.95 -0.89 -10.19
C LYS A 227 -12.66 -0.14 -9.81
N ASN A 228 -11.57 -0.44 -10.51
CA ASN A 228 -10.22 0.09 -10.23
C ASN A 228 -10.13 1.62 -10.46
N HIS A 229 -11.00 2.15 -11.32
CA HIS A 229 -11.05 3.56 -11.72
C HIS A 229 -11.16 4.53 -10.53
N ALA A 230 -11.94 4.21 -9.50
CA ALA A 230 -12.16 5.12 -8.37
C ALA A 230 -10.93 5.25 -7.46
N ARG A 231 -10.17 4.17 -7.26
CA ARG A 231 -9.00 4.17 -6.37
C ARG A 231 -7.84 4.94 -7.02
N ILE A 232 -7.55 4.63 -8.28
CA ILE A 232 -6.47 5.31 -9.03
C ILE A 232 -6.82 6.77 -9.31
N ALA A 233 -8.08 7.10 -9.62
CA ALA A 233 -8.52 8.49 -9.76
C ALA A 233 -8.31 9.29 -8.46
N LYS A 234 -8.54 8.67 -7.29
CA LYS A 234 -8.28 9.27 -5.97
C LYS A 234 -6.78 9.57 -5.75
N VAL A 235 -5.89 8.70 -6.22
CA VAL A 235 -4.42 8.94 -6.17
C VAL A 235 -4.03 10.07 -7.12
N MET A 236 -4.57 10.06 -8.33
CA MET A 236 -4.13 10.93 -9.41
C MET A 236 -4.60 12.38 -9.26
N ARG A 237 -5.76 12.61 -8.60
CA ARG A 237 -6.37 13.95 -8.41
C ARG A 237 -6.32 14.80 -9.69
N VAL A 238 -6.55 14.19 -10.86
CA VAL A 238 -6.49 14.88 -12.16
C VAL A 238 -7.84 15.53 -12.41
N SER A 239 -7.94 16.83 -12.12
CA SER A 239 -9.17 17.62 -12.28
C SER A 239 -9.66 17.74 -13.72
N TYR A 240 -8.80 17.57 -14.72
CA TYR A 240 -9.18 17.69 -16.14
C TYR A 240 -9.96 16.47 -16.66
N LEU A 241 -9.81 15.30 -16.04
CA LEU A 241 -10.51 14.07 -16.42
C LEU A 241 -11.77 13.82 -15.58
N SER A 242 -12.10 14.71 -14.64
CA SER A 242 -13.29 14.55 -13.79
C SER A 242 -14.60 14.88 -14.50
N THR A 243 -14.55 15.50 -15.69
CA THR A 243 -15.70 15.76 -16.56
C THR A 243 -16.03 14.58 -17.48
N LEU A 244 -15.14 13.60 -17.60
CA LEU A 244 -15.36 12.39 -18.38
C LEU A 244 -16.16 11.35 -17.57
N PRO A 245 -16.82 10.37 -18.25
CA PRO A 245 -17.46 9.24 -17.58
C PRO A 245 -16.50 8.56 -16.59
N SER A 246 -17.02 8.05 -15.48
CA SER A 246 -16.24 7.50 -14.35
C SER A 246 -15.21 6.42 -14.73
N ILE A 247 -15.38 5.77 -15.89
CA ILE A 247 -14.46 4.78 -16.43
C ILE A 247 -13.18 5.43 -16.99
N LEU A 248 -13.31 6.60 -17.61
CA LEU A 248 -12.22 7.37 -18.23
C LEU A 248 -11.59 8.40 -17.29
N SER A 249 -12.14 8.58 -16.09
CA SER A 249 -11.52 9.43 -15.07
C SER A 249 -10.17 8.87 -14.59
N ASN A 250 -9.90 7.59 -14.83
CA ASN A 250 -8.57 7.01 -14.67
C ASN A 250 -7.73 7.29 -15.94
N PRO A 251 -6.65 8.09 -15.83
CA PRO A 251 -5.81 8.42 -16.98
C PRO A 251 -5.22 7.18 -17.67
N PHE A 252 -4.95 6.10 -16.93
CA PHE A 252 -4.39 4.87 -17.50
C PHE A 252 -5.40 4.12 -18.37
N HIS A 253 -6.66 3.99 -17.94
CA HIS A 253 -7.69 3.37 -18.77
C HIS A 253 -7.94 4.19 -20.04
N PHE A 254 -7.99 5.51 -19.93
CA PHE A 254 -8.12 6.38 -21.10
C PHE A 254 -6.96 6.18 -22.09
N LEU A 255 -5.71 6.20 -21.58
CA LEU A 255 -4.52 6.05 -22.40
C LEU A 255 -4.49 4.69 -23.12
N THR A 256 -4.79 3.61 -22.40
CA THR A 256 -4.82 2.26 -22.96
C THR A 256 -5.92 2.10 -24.01
N LEU A 257 -7.13 2.59 -23.76
CA LEU A 257 -8.23 2.49 -24.74
C LEU A 257 -7.96 3.34 -25.98
N PHE A 258 -7.47 4.58 -25.80
CA PHE A 258 -7.17 5.49 -26.90
C PHE A 258 -6.08 4.93 -27.81
N PHE A 259 -4.94 4.51 -27.24
CA PHE A 259 -3.84 3.99 -28.04
C PHE A 259 -4.12 2.60 -28.60
N SER A 260 -4.88 1.77 -27.91
CA SER A 260 -5.29 0.50 -28.48
C SER A 260 -6.18 0.67 -29.72
N ALA A 261 -7.12 1.63 -29.69
CA ALA A 261 -7.92 1.98 -30.86
C ALA A 261 -7.05 2.53 -32.01
N LEU A 262 -6.07 3.38 -31.69
CA LEU A 262 -5.13 3.91 -32.69
C LEU A 262 -4.24 2.80 -33.29
N ILE A 263 -3.80 1.85 -32.48
CA ILE A 263 -3.00 0.70 -32.92
C ILE A 263 -3.81 -0.26 -33.80
N SER A 264 -5.10 -0.44 -33.54
CA SER A 264 -5.98 -1.24 -34.41
C SER A 264 -6.18 -0.60 -35.80
N LEU A 265 -5.96 0.71 -35.94
CA LEU A 265 -6.04 1.43 -37.22
C LEU A 265 -4.73 1.39 -38.01
N LEU A 266 -3.59 1.13 -37.37
CA LEU A 266 -2.26 1.09 -38.00
C LEU A 266 -2.19 0.13 -39.20
N PRO A 267 -2.72 -1.10 -39.13
CA PRO A 267 -2.85 -2.03 -40.27
C PRO A 267 -3.41 -1.47 -41.57
N LEU A 268 -4.27 -0.45 -41.50
CA LEU A 268 -4.98 0.10 -42.65
C LEU A 268 -4.18 1.19 -43.37
N LEU A 269 -3.01 1.58 -42.83
CA LEU A 269 -2.17 2.65 -43.33
C LEU A 269 -1.08 2.14 -44.27
N SER A 270 -0.48 3.05 -45.03
CA SER A 270 0.68 2.73 -45.86
C SER A 270 1.90 2.37 -44.99
N ILE A 271 2.80 1.59 -45.56
CA ILE A 271 3.99 1.06 -44.87
C ILE A 271 4.84 2.16 -44.22
N SER A 272 5.08 3.26 -44.95
CA SER A 272 5.90 4.37 -44.44
C SER A 272 5.18 5.14 -43.32
N LEU A 273 3.86 5.32 -43.41
CA LEU A 273 3.08 5.96 -42.35
C LEU A 273 2.99 5.08 -41.10
N TYR A 274 2.89 3.75 -41.28
CA TYR A 274 2.90 2.77 -40.19
C TYR A 274 4.17 2.89 -39.34
N ASP A 275 5.35 2.80 -39.96
CA ASP A 275 6.63 2.80 -39.21
C ASP A 275 6.86 4.14 -38.47
N TRP A 276 6.46 5.26 -39.07
CA TRP A 276 6.55 6.57 -38.44
C TRP A 276 5.56 6.73 -37.27
N LEU A 277 4.31 6.30 -37.47
CA LEU A 277 3.26 6.43 -36.46
C LEU A 277 3.48 5.46 -35.30
N ASP A 278 3.99 4.25 -35.53
CA ASP A 278 4.37 3.28 -34.49
C ASP A 278 5.41 3.90 -33.52
N ARG A 279 6.45 4.53 -34.07
CA ARG A 279 7.47 5.24 -33.28
C ARG A 279 6.90 6.43 -32.52
N LEU A 280 6.05 7.23 -33.15
CA LEU A 280 5.40 8.38 -32.53
C LEU A 280 4.49 7.95 -31.37
N ILE A 281 3.66 6.93 -31.58
CA ILE A 281 2.77 6.39 -30.55
C ILE A 281 3.60 5.86 -29.37
N CYS A 282 4.67 5.10 -29.64
CA CYS A 282 5.58 4.63 -28.60
C CYS A 282 6.19 5.80 -27.80
N ALA A 283 6.65 6.85 -28.47
CA ALA A 283 7.21 8.04 -27.83
C ALA A 283 6.18 8.78 -26.95
N VAL A 284 4.93 8.91 -27.43
CA VAL A 284 3.87 9.55 -26.64
C VAL A 284 3.47 8.69 -25.44
N ILE A 285 3.33 7.36 -25.61
CA ILE A 285 3.03 6.44 -24.51
C ILE A 285 4.13 6.47 -23.45
N SER A 286 5.39 6.36 -23.85
CA SER A 286 6.53 6.36 -22.92
C SER A 286 6.64 7.66 -22.12
N LEU A 287 6.45 8.82 -22.77
CA LEU A 287 6.42 10.11 -22.08
C LEU A 287 5.22 10.24 -21.12
N ALA A 288 4.05 9.73 -21.52
CA ALA A 288 2.88 9.69 -20.66
C ALA A 288 3.11 8.76 -19.45
N MET A 289 3.67 7.56 -19.64
CA MET A 289 4.05 6.64 -18.56
C MET A 289 5.04 7.29 -17.59
N PHE A 290 6.10 7.92 -18.12
CA PHE A 290 7.12 8.57 -17.29
C PHE A 290 6.53 9.73 -16.47
N SER A 291 5.77 10.62 -17.11
CA SER A 291 5.18 11.79 -16.44
C SER A 291 4.11 11.40 -15.40
N LEU A 292 3.21 10.47 -15.74
CA LEU A 292 2.21 9.96 -14.81
C LEU A 292 2.87 9.16 -13.68
N GLY A 293 3.87 8.34 -13.99
CA GLY A 293 4.67 7.59 -13.02
C GLY A 293 5.36 8.51 -12.02
N MET A 294 5.99 9.59 -12.49
CA MET A 294 6.60 10.61 -11.63
C MET A 294 5.58 11.25 -10.70
N ARG A 295 4.42 11.62 -11.25
CA ARG A 295 3.33 12.23 -10.46
C ARG A 295 2.82 11.29 -9.37
N VAL A 296 2.59 10.01 -9.67
CA VAL A 296 2.19 9.00 -8.67
C VAL A 296 3.30 8.79 -7.64
N ALA A 297 4.55 8.65 -8.08
CA ALA A 297 5.70 8.42 -7.22
C ALA A 297 5.89 9.56 -6.21
N VAL A 298 5.81 10.82 -6.66
CA VAL A 298 5.88 11.99 -5.77
C VAL A 298 4.69 12.03 -4.82
N ALA A 299 3.46 11.83 -5.32
CA ALA A 299 2.26 11.87 -4.48
C ALA A 299 2.28 10.81 -3.37
N GLN A 300 2.63 9.57 -3.71
CA GLN A 300 2.71 8.48 -2.73
C GLN A 300 3.97 8.56 -1.87
N GLY A 301 5.10 8.99 -2.44
CA GLY A 301 6.34 9.23 -1.71
C GLY A 301 6.17 10.28 -0.62
N LEU A 302 5.54 11.42 -0.92
CA LEU A 302 5.22 12.44 0.08
C LEU A 302 4.32 11.91 1.20
N MET A 303 3.35 11.04 0.87
CA MET A 303 2.51 10.38 1.88
C MET A 303 3.34 9.45 2.78
N LEU A 304 4.30 8.71 2.21
CA LEU A 304 5.24 7.87 2.97
C LEU A 304 6.21 8.70 3.82
N LEU A 305 6.60 9.89 3.35
CA LEU A 305 7.42 10.86 4.08
C LEU A 305 6.65 11.64 5.16
N MET A 306 5.39 11.31 5.42
CA MET A 306 4.55 12.03 6.38
C MET A 306 4.39 13.51 6.01
N SER A 307 4.09 13.79 4.75
CA SER A 307 3.76 15.13 4.27
C SER A 307 2.31 15.23 3.80
N TYR A 308 1.76 16.44 3.81
CA TYR A 308 0.43 16.73 3.26
C TYR A 308 0.55 17.23 1.81
N GLY A 309 0.30 16.33 0.85
CA GLY A 309 0.21 16.65 -0.58
C GLY A 309 -1.22 16.88 -1.08
N GLY A 310 -2.14 17.29 -0.18
CA GLY A 310 -3.58 17.43 -0.45
C GLY A 310 -3.96 18.63 -1.32
N ASN A 311 -5.26 18.95 -1.37
CA ASN A 311 -5.76 20.09 -2.14
C ASN A 311 -5.10 21.40 -1.66
N LYS A 312 -4.52 22.17 -2.58
CA LYS A 312 -3.69 23.36 -2.32
C LYS A 312 -2.39 23.11 -1.53
N GLY A 313 -2.06 21.86 -1.19
CA GLY A 313 -0.82 21.46 -0.53
C GLY A 313 -0.43 22.38 0.63
N ASP A 314 0.82 22.83 0.62
CA ASP A 314 1.40 23.72 1.62
C ASP A 314 0.72 25.10 1.70
N VAL A 315 0.22 25.62 0.58
CA VAL A 315 -0.52 26.90 0.54
C VAL A 315 -1.83 26.79 1.32
N GLY A 316 -2.51 25.65 1.22
CA GLY A 316 -3.71 25.35 1.99
C GLY A 316 -3.41 25.29 3.49
N VAL A 317 -2.36 24.57 3.87
CA VAL A 317 -1.92 24.45 5.27
C VAL A 317 -1.56 25.81 5.86
N THR A 318 -0.77 26.60 5.13
CA THR A 318 -0.37 27.95 5.55
C THR A 318 -1.58 28.87 5.72
N ALA A 319 -2.57 28.80 4.83
CA ALA A 319 -3.79 29.59 4.96
C ALA A 319 -4.59 29.20 6.21
N VAL A 320 -4.70 27.92 6.52
CA VAL A 320 -5.38 27.43 7.73
C VAL A 320 -4.63 27.86 8.99
N LEU A 321 -3.30 27.79 8.99
CA LEU A 321 -2.49 28.24 10.13
C LEU A 321 -2.67 29.72 10.41
N ARG A 322 -2.70 30.57 9.38
CA ARG A 322 -3.01 32.00 9.54
C ARG A 322 -4.41 32.25 10.09
N GLU A 323 -5.39 31.46 9.66
CA GLU A 323 -6.77 31.57 10.17
C GLU A 323 -6.82 31.16 11.65
N ILE A 324 -6.09 30.11 12.06
CA ILE A 324 -5.95 29.69 13.46
C ILE A 324 -5.24 30.76 14.30
N GLU A 325 -4.16 31.37 13.80
CA GLU A 325 -3.44 32.44 14.51
C GLU A 325 -4.30 33.71 14.72
N SER A 326 -5.34 33.93 13.92
CA SER A 326 -6.24 35.07 14.08
C SER A 326 -7.36 34.86 15.11
N GLU A 327 -7.44 33.68 15.73
CA GLU A 327 -8.38 33.37 16.81
C GLU A 327 -8.03 34.14 18.09
N SER A 328 -9.01 34.82 18.69
CA SER A 328 -8.81 35.65 19.89
C SER A 328 -8.31 34.89 21.13
N GLY A 329 -8.49 33.57 21.16
CA GLY A 329 -8.00 32.70 22.25
C GLY A 329 -6.57 32.19 22.06
N ILE A 330 -5.92 32.49 20.92
CA ILE A 330 -4.58 32.00 20.57
C ILE A 330 -3.62 33.18 20.54
N ALA A 331 -2.56 33.12 21.34
CA ALA A 331 -1.49 34.11 21.34
C ALA A 331 -0.51 33.86 20.17
N ARG A 332 -0.11 32.60 19.99
CA ARG A 332 0.71 32.16 18.83
C ARG A 332 0.64 30.65 18.63
N VAL A 333 1.01 30.19 17.43
CA VAL A 333 1.25 28.77 17.14
C VAL A 333 2.75 28.49 17.25
N ASP A 334 3.15 27.62 18.18
CA ASP A 334 4.56 27.27 18.44
C ASP A 334 5.07 26.19 17.48
N GLY A 335 4.18 25.30 17.05
CA GLY A 335 4.51 24.28 16.07
C GLY A 335 3.26 23.67 15.47
N ALA A 336 3.34 23.30 14.19
CA ALA A 336 2.26 22.60 13.52
C ALA A 336 2.80 21.59 12.52
N GLN A 337 2.19 20.40 12.52
CA GLN A 337 2.56 19.31 11.65
C GLN A 337 1.30 18.72 11.01
N PHE A 338 1.26 18.74 9.69
CA PHE A 338 0.15 18.21 8.90
C PHE A 338 0.66 17.13 7.97
N TRP A 339 0.03 15.97 7.98
CA TRP A 339 0.41 14.90 7.08
C TRP A 339 -0.76 13.99 6.73
N GLN A 340 -0.64 13.32 5.58
CA GLN A 340 -1.59 12.27 5.20
C GLN A 340 -1.02 10.90 5.58
N VAL A 341 -1.76 10.13 6.38
CA VAL A 341 -1.34 8.80 6.85
C VAL A 341 -1.63 7.75 5.78
N HIS A 342 -2.84 7.78 5.23
CA HIS A 342 -3.32 6.94 4.14
C HIS A 342 -4.49 7.65 3.43
N TYR A 343 -5.08 7.04 2.41
CA TYR A 343 -6.11 7.68 1.59
C TYR A 343 -7.37 8.11 2.36
N GLY A 344 -7.62 7.55 3.54
CA GLY A 344 -8.79 7.84 4.38
C GLY A 344 -8.50 8.70 5.61
N LEU A 345 -7.24 8.94 5.96
CA LEU A 345 -6.86 9.60 7.21
C LEU A 345 -5.74 10.61 7.02
N CYS A 346 -5.99 11.83 7.50
CA CYS A 346 -5.02 12.89 7.67
C CYS A 346 -4.86 13.21 9.16
N MET A 347 -3.67 13.66 9.54
CA MET A 347 -3.34 14.09 10.89
C MET A 347 -2.96 15.56 10.89
N ALA A 348 -3.39 16.27 11.92
CA ALA A 348 -2.92 17.60 12.24
C ALA A 348 -2.54 17.65 13.72
N ASN A 349 -1.27 17.94 14.02
CA ASN A 349 -0.81 18.13 15.38
C ASN A 349 -0.36 19.57 15.52
N LEU A 350 -0.99 20.29 16.43
CA LEU A 350 -0.75 21.70 16.66
C LEU A 350 -0.35 21.91 18.11
N LYS A 351 0.69 22.71 18.30
CA LYS A 351 1.12 23.22 19.59
C LYS A 351 0.85 24.71 19.62
N VAL A 352 -0.10 25.11 20.46
CA VAL A 352 -0.60 26.48 20.52
C VAL A 352 -0.37 27.07 21.90
N ILE A 353 -0.05 28.36 21.91
CA ILE A 353 0.01 29.16 23.14
C ILE A 353 -1.31 29.91 23.26
N ILE A 354 -2.02 29.67 24.35
CA ILE A 354 -3.30 30.30 24.64
C ILE A 354 -3.12 31.55 25.49
N THR A 355 -4.03 32.52 25.32
CA THR A 355 -4.06 33.74 26.12
C THR A 355 -4.44 33.44 27.58
N ASN A 356 -3.88 34.21 28.51
CA ASN A 356 -4.18 34.07 29.95
C ASN A 356 -5.67 34.29 30.23
N GLY A 357 -6.26 33.41 31.05
CA GLY A 357 -7.66 33.53 31.49
C GLY A 357 -8.69 32.79 30.63
N LEU A 358 -8.28 31.93 29.70
CA LEU A 358 -9.21 31.11 28.92
C LEU A 358 -9.78 29.95 29.76
N ASP A 359 -11.11 29.93 29.93
CA ASP A 359 -11.81 28.85 30.64
C ASP A 359 -11.75 27.50 29.91
N GLU A 360 -11.86 26.39 30.64
CA GLU A 360 -11.78 25.02 30.10
C GLU A 360 -12.90 24.75 29.08
N LEU A 361 -14.09 25.33 29.30
CA LEU A 361 -15.21 25.26 28.35
C LEU A 361 -14.89 26.02 27.04
N ALA A 362 -14.24 27.19 27.15
CA ALA A 362 -13.82 27.98 25.99
C ALA A 362 -12.71 27.26 25.20
N LEU A 363 -11.78 26.60 25.90
CA LEU A 363 -10.75 25.76 25.29
C LEU A 363 -11.33 24.56 24.54
N GLY A 364 -12.36 23.91 25.09
CA GLY A 364 -13.09 22.83 24.42
C GLY A 364 -13.77 23.32 23.13
N LYS A 365 -14.40 24.50 23.16
CA LYS A 365 -14.99 25.12 21.96
C LYS A 365 -13.94 25.48 20.91
N LEU A 366 -12.79 26.00 21.34
CA LEU A 366 -11.66 26.32 20.46
C LEU A 366 -11.12 25.06 19.76
N ARG A 367 -10.90 23.97 20.49
CA ARG A 367 -10.48 22.67 19.92
C ARG A 367 -11.43 22.16 18.84
N ASN A 368 -12.74 22.22 19.10
CA ASN A 368 -13.76 21.80 18.13
C ASN A 368 -13.76 22.71 16.89
N ARG A 369 -13.62 24.02 17.09
CA ARG A 369 -13.61 25.01 16.01
C ARG A 369 -12.39 24.86 15.10
N ILE A 370 -11.19 24.68 15.67
CA ILE A 370 -9.97 24.38 14.91
C ILE A 370 -10.11 23.07 14.13
N SER A 371 -10.64 22.02 14.78
CA SER A 371 -10.85 20.73 14.12
C SER A 371 -11.81 20.85 12.94
N ALA A 372 -12.92 21.57 13.11
CA ALA A 372 -13.88 21.83 12.04
C ALA A 372 -13.26 22.69 10.93
N LEU A 373 -12.46 23.69 11.27
CA LEU A 373 -11.78 24.55 10.30
C LEU A 373 -10.83 23.73 9.40
N ILE A 374 -9.97 22.89 10.00
CA ILE A 374 -9.04 22.01 9.28
C ILE A 374 -9.83 21.06 8.36
N GLN A 375 -10.87 20.40 8.88
CA GLN A 375 -11.70 19.49 8.09
C GLN A 375 -12.39 20.21 6.92
N ASN A 376 -12.89 21.44 7.12
CA ASN A 376 -13.60 22.20 6.10
C ASN A 376 -12.68 22.79 5.03
N ARG A 377 -11.46 23.19 5.40
CA ARG A 377 -10.51 23.85 4.48
C ARG A 377 -9.61 22.87 3.75
N LEU A 378 -9.13 21.84 4.44
CA LEU A 378 -8.17 20.86 3.91
C LEU A 378 -8.80 19.50 3.58
N GLY A 379 -10.03 19.25 4.05
CA GLY A 379 -10.82 18.10 3.63
C GLY A 379 -11.41 18.26 2.24
N GLU A 380 -11.87 17.15 1.67
CA GLU A 380 -12.68 17.16 0.46
C GLU A 380 -14.10 17.59 0.88
N GLY A 381 -14.56 18.74 0.38
CA GLY A 381 -15.76 19.43 0.89
C GLY A 381 -17.00 18.56 1.01
N TYR A 382 -17.88 18.89 1.96
CA TYR A 382 -19.10 18.14 2.25
C TYR A 382 -19.94 17.92 0.98
N GLY A 383 -20.23 16.65 0.63
CA GLY A 383 -21.05 16.28 -0.54
C GLY A 383 -20.27 15.89 -1.81
N THR A 384 -18.94 16.01 -1.85
CA THR A 384 -18.13 15.59 -3.03
C THR A 384 -17.68 14.11 -3.02
N GLY A 385 -18.19 13.30 -2.09
CA GLY A 385 -17.87 11.86 -1.99
C GLY A 385 -16.49 11.55 -1.40
N GLY A 386 -15.71 12.57 -1.04
CA GLY A 386 -14.42 12.44 -0.38
C GLY A 386 -14.52 12.20 1.12
N ASN A 387 -14.33 10.96 1.58
CA ASN A 387 -14.40 10.61 3.00
C ASN A 387 -13.00 10.60 3.65
N VAL A 388 -12.27 11.72 3.54
CA VAL A 388 -10.98 11.90 4.23
C VAL A 388 -11.24 12.42 5.64
N ARG A 389 -10.96 11.58 6.63
CA ARG A 389 -11.07 11.93 8.05
C ARG A 389 -9.83 12.68 8.50
N TRP A 390 -10.02 13.77 9.25
CA TRP A 390 -8.93 14.44 9.96
C TRP A 390 -8.95 14.06 11.45
N GLU A 391 -7.80 13.62 11.95
CA GLU A 391 -7.53 13.50 13.38
C GLU A 391 -6.65 14.67 13.81
N VAL A 392 -7.19 15.50 14.71
CA VAL A 392 -6.58 16.74 15.14
C VAL A 392 -6.20 16.63 16.61
N THR A 393 -4.92 16.81 16.91
CA THR A 393 -4.39 16.89 18.27
C THR A 393 -3.96 18.31 18.55
N LEU A 394 -4.47 18.90 19.63
CA LEU A 394 -4.11 20.24 20.07
C LEU A 394 -3.41 20.16 21.43
N GLU A 395 -2.11 20.44 21.44
CA GLU A 395 -1.35 20.68 22.65
C GLU A 395 -1.43 22.18 22.98
N THR A 396 -1.90 22.49 24.18
CA THR A 396 -2.16 23.87 24.62
C THR A 396 -1.22 24.21 25.77
N THR A 397 -0.47 25.29 25.63
CA THR A 397 0.40 25.83 26.68
C THR A 397 -0.06 27.25 27.01
N VAL A 398 0.00 27.63 28.29
CA VAL A 398 -0.36 28.98 28.72
C VAL A 398 0.87 29.87 28.60
N ASP A 399 0.69 31.10 28.13
CA ASP A 399 1.80 32.05 28.06
C ASP A 399 2.30 32.40 29.47
N ALA A 400 3.49 31.91 29.83
CA ALA A 400 4.11 32.15 31.13
C ALA A 400 4.83 33.51 31.21
N THR A 401 4.74 34.36 30.17
CA THR A 401 5.45 35.64 30.11
C THR A 401 4.67 36.86 30.61
N ILE A 402 3.65 36.65 31.47
CA ILE A 402 3.01 37.73 32.25
C ILE A 402 2.92 37.35 33.72
#